data_AF-A0A7Y8BLS0-F1
#
_entry.id   AF-A0A7Y8BLS0-F1
#
_cell.length_a   1.000
_cell.length_b   1.000
_cell.length_c   1.000
_cell.angle_alpha   90.00
_cell.angle_beta   90.00
_cell.angle_gamma   90.00
#
_symmetry.space_group_name_H-M   'P 1'
#
loop_
_entity.id
_entity.type
_entity.pdbx_description
1 polymer ?
#
loop_
_entity_poly.entity_id
_entity_poly.type
_entity_poly.pdbx_seq_one_letter_code
_entity_poly.pdbx_strand_id
1 'polypeptide(L)'
;MTPDRLYFPRAVLAQQVLMGFENQLQQATTLFAPRRKGKTQFLLRDLVPMAEAQGFVVAYADLWSNKDDPERVICAALAKALHETSLLTRIETWWARPKRSLKGLKVGLGMDSASAEAELAEAGIPSIHELFERFNVAGKGKALLIVDEVQHLATRPAFENFTATLRSLLTTSQGSVFAVFTGSSQDGLTNMFRRSKAPFYQFGSQLNFPDLGREFSEHFGRLYRETTGNAWEVEQAYRLYVARGMTPHYLRTLFTTSLTQGIPVKEADKIVWAGMVDEGQFTTLLQDLPPLDQLLLRGIVTGASLYADEYRRSLADELPSGLVPTTQQVQAGLERMRKRDLIANLGHGQWTVEEQALESFLRGFYRGGEEE
;
A
#
# COMPACT_ATOMS: atom_id res chain seq x y z
N MET A 1 -3.57 23.56 1.05
CA MET A 1 -2.95 22.67 2.05
C MET A 1 -1.91 23.46 2.82
N THR A 2 -1.93 23.43 4.15
CA THR A 2 -0.86 24.01 4.98
C THR A 2 0.46 23.27 4.70
N PRO A 3 1.60 23.96 4.51
CA PRO A 3 2.86 23.29 4.25
C PRO A 3 3.30 22.49 5.48
N ASP A 4 3.33 21.17 5.34
CA ASP A 4 3.88 20.26 6.35
C ASP A 4 5.40 20.26 6.24
N ARG A 5 6.07 21.07 7.08
CA ARG A 5 7.55 21.19 7.08
C ARG A 5 8.28 19.87 7.34
N LEU A 6 7.59 18.87 7.91
CA LEU A 6 8.14 17.55 8.17
C LEU A 6 8.08 16.62 6.95
N TYR A 7 7.44 17.07 5.87
CA TYR A 7 7.38 16.30 4.62
C TYR A 7 8.74 16.27 3.93
N PHE A 8 9.11 15.08 3.46
CA PHE A 8 10.30 14.89 2.63
C PHE A 8 9.86 14.54 1.20
N PRO A 9 10.14 15.40 0.20
CA PRO A 9 9.68 15.21 -1.16
C PRO A 9 10.43 14.07 -1.85
N ARG A 10 9.72 13.25 -2.63
CA ARG A 10 10.29 12.17 -3.45
C ARG A 10 10.17 12.52 -4.94
N ALA A 11 10.57 13.75 -5.30
CA ALA A 11 10.47 14.26 -6.66
C ALA A 11 11.18 13.37 -7.70
N VAL A 12 12.34 12.80 -7.36
CA VAL A 12 13.07 11.88 -8.26
C VAL A 12 12.24 10.64 -8.59
N LEU A 13 11.54 10.08 -7.59
CA LEU A 13 10.68 8.91 -7.79
C LEU A 13 9.47 9.24 -8.68
N ALA A 14 8.83 10.40 -8.45
CA ALA A 14 7.71 10.85 -9.28
C ALA A 14 8.16 11.08 -10.73
N GLN A 15 9.32 11.72 -10.92
CA GLN A 15 9.89 11.96 -12.23
C GLN A 15 10.21 10.66 -12.97
N GLN A 16 10.77 9.65 -12.29
CA GLN A 16 11.04 8.34 -12.89
C GLN A 16 9.75 7.66 -13.38
N VAL A 17 8.68 7.70 -12.60
CA VAL A 17 7.38 7.12 -13.00
C VAL A 17 6.84 7.83 -14.24
N LEU A 18 6.79 9.17 -14.22
CA LEU A 18 6.23 9.97 -15.32
C LEU A 18 7.09 9.88 -16.59
N MET A 19 8.41 9.88 -16.48
CA MET A 19 9.30 9.66 -17.63
C MET A 19 9.02 8.34 -18.32
N GLY A 20 8.72 7.27 -17.57
CA GLY A 20 8.34 5.99 -18.16
C GLY A 20 7.03 6.07 -18.96
N PHE A 21 6.07 6.87 -18.50
CA PHE A 21 4.80 7.10 -19.21
C PHE A 21 4.97 7.99 -20.44
N GLU A 22 5.66 9.12 -20.32
CA GLU A 22 5.86 10.06 -21.43
C GLU A 22 6.63 9.45 -22.60
N ASN A 23 7.58 8.55 -22.30
CA ASN A 23 8.34 7.81 -23.31
C ASN A 23 7.65 6.50 -23.74
N GLN A 24 6.41 6.25 -23.29
CA GLN A 24 5.62 5.05 -23.59
C GLN A 24 6.35 3.72 -23.29
N LEU A 25 7.30 3.74 -22.34
CA LEU A 25 8.06 2.55 -21.92
C LEU A 25 7.20 1.61 -21.07
N GLN A 26 6.16 2.15 -20.45
CA GLN A 26 5.22 1.42 -19.61
C GLN A 26 3.85 2.07 -19.66
N GLN A 27 2.80 1.27 -19.58
CA GLN A 27 1.43 1.76 -19.50
C GLN A 27 0.94 1.92 -18.05
N ALA A 28 1.44 1.08 -17.16
CA ALA A 28 1.09 1.13 -15.75
C ALA A 28 2.31 0.89 -14.87
N THR A 29 2.24 1.39 -13.63
CA THR A 29 3.24 1.15 -12.60
C THR A 29 2.55 0.74 -11.30
N THR A 30 2.92 -0.42 -10.77
CA THR A 30 2.45 -0.89 -9.46
C THR A 30 3.53 -0.63 -8.41
N LEU A 31 3.21 0.21 -7.42
CA LEU A 31 4.08 0.49 -6.28
C LEU A 31 3.86 -0.56 -5.19
N PHE A 32 4.86 -1.42 -5.01
CA PHE A 32 4.92 -2.36 -3.89
C PHE A 32 5.58 -1.68 -2.70
N ALA A 33 4.83 -1.46 -1.63
CA ALA A 33 5.43 -1.03 -0.37
C ALA A 33 4.68 -1.64 0.82
N PRO A 34 5.40 -1.97 1.91
CA PRO A 34 4.79 -2.23 3.20
C PRO A 34 3.89 -1.08 3.70
N ARG A 35 3.09 -1.37 4.74
CA ARG A 35 2.33 -0.36 5.49
C ARG A 35 3.26 0.75 6.01
N ARG A 36 2.71 1.96 6.15
CA ARG A 36 3.39 3.13 6.77
C ARG A 36 4.67 3.65 6.06
N LYS A 37 4.90 3.29 4.78
CA LYS A 37 6.02 3.84 3.96
C LYS A 37 5.78 5.23 3.36
N GLY A 38 4.58 5.78 3.49
CA GLY A 38 4.25 7.11 2.95
C GLY A 38 3.83 7.11 1.46
N LYS A 39 3.33 5.99 0.94
CA LYS A 39 2.82 5.86 -0.44
C LYS A 39 1.78 6.93 -0.79
N THR A 40 0.72 7.06 0.02
CA THR A 40 -0.35 8.04 -0.21
C THR A 40 0.18 9.48 -0.20
N GLN A 41 1.17 9.78 0.67
CA GLN A 41 1.81 11.09 0.66
C GLN A 41 2.61 11.33 -0.63
N PHE A 42 3.37 10.34 -1.09
CA PHE A 42 4.05 10.40 -2.39
C PHE A 42 3.07 10.66 -3.54
N LEU A 43 1.95 9.92 -3.58
CA LEU A 43 0.94 10.10 -4.63
C LEU A 43 0.40 11.53 -4.63
N LEU A 44 -0.06 12.01 -3.47
CA LEU A 44 -0.78 13.29 -3.38
C LEU A 44 0.14 14.52 -3.39
N ARG A 45 1.39 14.40 -2.93
CA ARG A 45 2.30 15.55 -2.76
C ARG A 45 3.46 15.59 -3.75
N ASP A 46 3.82 14.47 -4.37
CA ASP A 46 4.86 14.44 -5.40
C ASP A 46 4.29 14.10 -6.77
N LEU A 47 3.63 12.94 -6.90
CA LEU A 47 3.26 12.41 -8.21
C LEU A 47 2.14 13.19 -8.88
N VAL A 48 1.02 13.41 -8.18
CA VAL A 48 -0.14 14.16 -8.72
C VAL A 48 0.27 15.58 -9.11
N PRO A 49 0.90 16.39 -8.23
CA PRO A 49 1.27 17.76 -8.60
C PRO A 49 2.27 17.82 -9.75
N MET A 50 3.23 16.87 -9.81
CA MET A 50 4.18 16.81 -10.91
C MET A 50 3.53 16.39 -12.23
N ALA A 51 2.60 15.43 -12.19
CA ALA A 51 1.86 14.98 -13.37
C ALA A 51 0.99 16.12 -13.93
N GLU A 52 0.24 16.82 -13.08
CA GLU A 52 -0.57 17.98 -13.46
C GLU A 52 0.31 19.09 -14.07
N ALA A 53 1.47 19.39 -13.45
CA ALA A 53 2.43 20.34 -13.99
C ALA A 53 3.01 19.92 -15.36
N GLN A 54 3.07 18.62 -15.65
CA GLN A 54 3.46 18.06 -16.96
C GLN A 54 2.28 17.93 -17.94
N GLY A 55 1.09 18.42 -17.57
CA GLY A 55 -0.10 18.45 -18.42
C GLY A 55 -0.93 17.17 -18.41
N PHE A 56 -0.74 16.28 -17.43
CA PHE A 56 -1.62 15.13 -17.27
C PHE A 56 -2.98 15.53 -16.70
N VAL A 57 -4.03 14.87 -17.19
CA VAL A 57 -5.34 14.86 -16.53
C VAL A 57 -5.35 13.69 -15.56
N VAL A 58 -5.42 13.98 -14.26
CA VAL A 58 -5.20 12.98 -13.21
C VAL A 58 -6.51 12.64 -12.50
N ALA A 59 -6.83 11.35 -12.44
CA ALA A 59 -7.92 10.81 -11.63
C ALA A 59 -7.33 9.99 -10.48
N TYR A 60 -7.58 10.40 -9.23
CA TYR A 60 -7.14 9.67 -8.02
C TYR A 60 -8.32 8.98 -7.33
N ALA A 61 -8.25 7.65 -7.23
CA ALA A 61 -9.25 6.79 -6.60
C ALA A 61 -8.64 6.07 -5.39
N ASP A 62 -9.15 6.32 -4.18
CA ASP A 62 -8.79 5.56 -2.97
C ASP A 62 -9.89 4.53 -2.67
N LEU A 63 -9.62 3.23 -2.90
CA LEU A 63 -10.61 2.18 -2.71
C LEU A 63 -11.00 1.95 -1.24
N TRP A 64 -10.28 2.52 -0.27
CA TRP A 64 -10.72 2.49 1.14
C TRP A 64 -11.87 3.44 1.44
N SER A 65 -12.04 4.51 0.64
CA SER A 65 -13.11 5.49 0.83
C SER A 65 -14.52 4.88 0.80
N ASN A 66 -14.71 3.82 0.02
CA ASN A 66 -15.94 3.03 -0.01
C ASN A 66 -15.68 1.58 -0.44
N LYS A 67 -15.40 0.73 0.55
CA LYS A 67 -15.09 -0.69 0.33
C LYS A 67 -16.22 -1.52 -0.27
N ASP A 68 -17.46 -1.07 -0.19
CA ASP A 68 -18.59 -1.86 -0.67
C ASP A 68 -18.81 -1.69 -2.19
N ASP A 69 -18.28 -0.63 -2.77
CA ASP A 69 -18.55 -0.24 -4.17
C ASP A 69 -17.31 0.45 -4.78
N PRO A 70 -16.27 -0.34 -5.13
CA PRO A 70 -15.04 0.19 -5.72
C PRO A 70 -15.24 0.78 -7.12
N GLU A 71 -16.25 0.30 -7.86
CA GLU A 71 -16.62 0.86 -9.16
C GLU A 71 -17.06 2.31 -9.02
N ARG A 72 -17.95 2.59 -8.06
CA ARG A 72 -18.37 3.97 -7.78
C ARG A 72 -17.21 4.86 -7.38
N VAL A 73 -16.22 4.36 -6.64
CA VAL A 73 -15.01 5.12 -6.28
C VAL A 73 -14.22 5.54 -7.52
N ILE A 74 -14.03 4.63 -8.48
CA ILE A 74 -13.29 4.94 -9.70
C ILE A 74 -14.09 5.86 -10.63
N CYS A 75 -15.40 5.63 -10.81
CA CYS A 75 -16.28 6.56 -11.51
C CYS A 75 -16.21 7.96 -10.88
N ALA A 76 -16.19 8.01 -9.55
CA ALA A 76 -16.01 9.22 -8.75
C ALA A 76 -14.59 9.82 -8.82
N ALA A 77 -13.57 9.11 -9.28
CA ALA A 77 -12.28 9.72 -9.55
C ALA A 77 -12.26 10.36 -10.95
N LEU A 78 -12.74 9.59 -11.94
CA LEU A 78 -12.78 10.00 -13.35
C LEU A 78 -13.64 11.25 -13.55
N ALA A 79 -14.84 11.23 -12.99
CA ALA A 79 -15.78 12.33 -13.15
C ALA A 79 -15.31 13.62 -12.46
N LYS A 80 -14.52 13.52 -11.38
CA LYS A 80 -13.89 14.67 -10.71
C LYS A 80 -12.81 15.28 -11.59
N ALA A 81 -11.92 14.46 -12.14
CA ALA A 81 -10.86 14.89 -13.06
C ALA A 81 -11.42 15.61 -14.31
N LEU A 82 -12.57 15.12 -14.81
CA LEU A 82 -13.28 15.75 -15.93
C LEU A 82 -13.96 17.08 -15.59
N HIS A 83 -14.40 17.26 -14.34
CA HIS A 83 -14.97 18.53 -13.88
C HIS A 83 -13.89 19.60 -13.75
N GLU A 84 -12.74 19.25 -13.16
CA GLU A 84 -11.61 20.17 -12.96
C GLU A 84 -10.99 20.65 -14.27
N THR A 85 -11.14 19.89 -15.36
CA THR A 85 -10.75 20.27 -16.73
C THR A 85 -11.77 21.16 -17.46
N SER A 86 -12.80 21.68 -16.78
CA SER A 86 -13.87 22.57 -17.30
C SER A 86 -14.82 21.95 -18.33
N LEU A 87 -14.81 20.62 -18.50
CA LEU A 87 -15.62 19.95 -19.53
C LEU A 87 -17.03 19.55 -19.05
N LEU A 88 -17.35 19.62 -17.76
CA LEU A 88 -18.62 19.11 -17.22
C LEU A 88 -19.17 19.90 -16.03
N THR A 89 -20.21 20.73 -16.23
CA THR A 89 -21.04 21.34 -15.16
C THR A 89 -22.19 20.45 -14.67
N ARG A 90 -22.41 19.27 -15.28
CA ARG A 90 -23.61 18.45 -15.03
C ARG A 90 -23.43 17.31 -14.02
N ILE A 91 -22.19 16.95 -13.66
CA ILE A 91 -21.94 15.78 -12.81
C ILE A 91 -22.15 16.13 -11.32
N GLU A 92 -22.04 17.40 -10.90
CA GLU A 92 -22.22 17.86 -9.50
C GLU A 92 -23.49 17.31 -8.82
N THR A 93 -24.57 17.10 -9.57
CA THR A 93 -25.86 16.64 -9.03
C THR A 93 -25.91 15.15 -8.66
N TRP A 94 -25.02 14.30 -9.19
CA TRP A 94 -24.98 12.86 -8.89
C TRP A 94 -24.24 12.54 -7.59
N TRP A 95 -23.15 13.24 -7.29
CA TRP A 95 -22.31 13.01 -6.10
C TRP A 95 -23.02 13.34 -4.79
N ALA A 96 -23.91 14.32 -4.81
CA ALA A 96 -24.65 14.77 -3.65
C ALA A 96 -25.80 13.81 -3.25
N ARG A 97 -26.10 12.77 -4.05
CA ARG A 97 -27.24 11.88 -3.80
C ARG A 97 -26.89 10.78 -2.78
N PRO A 98 -27.58 10.73 -1.62
CA PRO A 98 -27.38 9.70 -0.61
C PRO A 98 -27.82 8.30 -1.09
N LYS A 99 -27.17 7.24 -0.59
CA LYS A 99 -27.42 5.81 -0.92
C LYS A 99 -28.92 5.42 -0.94
N ARG A 100 -29.77 6.09 -0.15
CA ARG A 100 -31.22 5.81 -0.07
C ARG A 100 -32.02 6.21 -1.32
N SER A 101 -31.57 7.19 -2.12
CA SER A 101 -32.26 7.58 -3.36
C SER A 101 -32.04 6.57 -4.50
N LEU A 102 -31.07 5.67 -4.36
CA LEU A 102 -30.70 4.64 -5.34
C LEU A 102 -31.29 3.27 -4.99
N LYS A 103 -32.11 3.17 -3.94
CA LYS A 103 -32.72 1.89 -3.49
C LYS A 103 -33.70 1.29 -4.52
N GLY A 104 -34.02 2.02 -5.58
CA GLY A 104 -34.77 1.55 -6.75
C GLY A 104 -33.89 1.01 -7.89
N LEU A 105 -32.61 1.35 -7.94
CA LEU A 105 -31.63 0.72 -8.84
C LEU A 105 -31.10 -0.53 -8.11
N LYS A 106 -31.69 -1.68 -8.40
CA LYS A 106 -31.10 -2.96 -7.98
C LYS A 106 -29.98 -3.30 -8.96
N VAL A 107 -28.87 -2.57 -8.88
CA VAL A 107 -27.58 -3.06 -9.41
C VAL A 107 -27.15 -4.21 -8.48
N GLY A 108 -27.79 -5.35 -8.69
CA GLY A 108 -27.50 -6.59 -8.00
C GLY A 108 -26.25 -7.23 -8.60
N LEU A 109 -25.37 -7.69 -7.73
CA LEU A 109 -24.24 -8.55 -8.03
C LEU A 109 -24.76 -9.84 -8.71
N GLY A 110 -24.86 -9.82 -10.05
CA GLY A 110 -25.48 -10.87 -10.86
C GLY A 110 -26.26 -10.38 -12.09
N MET A 111 -26.41 -9.06 -12.28
CA MET A 111 -26.96 -8.48 -13.51
C MET A 111 -25.89 -8.44 -14.61
N ASP A 112 -26.24 -8.84 -15.83
CA ASP A 112 -25.33 -8.74 -16.99
C ASP A 112 -24.96 -7.27 -17.24
N SER A 113 -23.72 -6.99 -17.63
CA SER A 113 -23.18 -5.62 -17.79
C SER A 113 -24.09 -4.71 -18.63
N ALA A 114 -24.71 -5.24 -19.68
CA ALA A 114 -25.63 -4.50 -20.55
C ALA A 114 -26.91 -4.03 -19.83
N SER A 115 -27.44 -4.83 -18.90
CA SER A 115 -28.58 -4.45 -18.05
C SER A 115 -28.18 -3.47 -16.94
N ALA A 116 -26.97 -3.65 -16.39
CA ALA A 116 -26.17 -2.66 -15.65
C ALA A 116 -26.28 -1.24 -16.22
N GLU A 117 -25.76 -1.16 -17.45
CA GLU A 117 -25.61 0.08 -18.20
C GLU A 117 -26.95 0.70 -18.59
N ALA A 118 -27.97 -0.11 -18.90
CA ALA A 118 -29.30 0.38 -19.25
C ALA A 118 -30.00 1.09 -18.08
N GLU A 119 -29.97 0.52 -16.87
CA GLU A 119 -30.57 1.16 -15.68
C GLU A 119 -29.80 2.43 -15.25
N LEU A 120 -28.48 2.43 -15.38
CA LEU A 120 -27.63 3.60 -15.14
C LEU A 120 -27.90 4.72 -16.16
N ALA A 121 -28.06 4.37 -17.44
CA ALA A 121 -28.41 5.29 -18.52
C ALA A 121 -29.80 5.91 -18.32
N GLU A 122 -30.80 5.13 -17.91
CA GLU A 122 -32.14 5.64 -17.56
C GLU A 122 -32.11 6.61 -16.37
N ALA A 123 -31.20 6.40 -15.41
CA ALA A 123 -30.99 7.30 -14.27
C ALA A 123 -30.13 8.53 -14.61
N GLY A 124 -29.64 8.66 -15.85
CA GLY A 124 -28.75 9.73 -16.30
C GLY A 124 -27.35 9.67 -15.67
N ILE A 125 -26.93 8.49 -15.20
CA ILE A 125 -25.63 8.24 -14.59
C ILE A 125 -24.70 7.71 -15.70
N PRO A 126 -23.61 8.41 -16.04
CA PRO A 126 -22.70 7.92 -17.06
C PRO A 126 -22.04 6.62 -16.60
N SER A 127 -21.98 5.63 -17.50
CA SER A 127 -21.34 4.35 -17.21
C SER A 127 -19.83 4.53 -17.03
N ILE A 128 -19.16 3.53 -16.44
CA ILE A 128 -17.69 3.56 -16.35
C ILE A 128 -17.05 3.62 -17.74
N HIS A 129 -17.61 2.94 -18.74
CA HIS A 129 -17.14 3.03 -20.13
C HIS A 129 -17.22 4.46 -20.66
N GLU A 130 -18.34 5.14 -20.46
CA GLU A 130 -18.52 6.52 -20.91
C GLU A 130 -17.57 7.50 -20.19
N LEU A 131 -17.44 7.37 -18.87
CA LEU A 131 -16.53 8.20 -18.08
C LEU A 131 -15.08 7.98 -18.48
N PHE A 132 -14.69 6.72 -18.73
CA PHE A 132 -13.33 6.36 -19.09
C PHE A 132 -12.97 6.85 -20.51
N GLU A 133 -13.89 6.72 -21.48
CA GLU A 133 -13.70 7.28 -22.83
C GLU A 133 -13.56 8.81 -22.79
N ARG A 134 -14.43 9.50 -22.03
CA ARG A 134 -14.31 10.96 -21.84
C ARG A 134 -12.99 11.35 -21.19
N PHE A 135 -12.55 10.59 -20.18
CA PHE A 135 -11.27 10.80 -19.50
C PHE A 135 -10.09 10.63 -20.45
N ASN A 136 -10.12 9.60 -21.29
CA ASN A 136 -9.13 9.39 -22.34
C ASN A 136 -9.06 10.59 -23.31
N VAL A 137 -10.20 11.01 -23.85
CA VAL A 137 -10.30 12.15 -24.78
C VAL A 137 -9.81 13.44 -24.13
N ALA A 138 -10.18 13.70 -22.88
CA ALA A 138 -9.75 14.88 -22.13
C ALA A 138 -8.23 14.91 -21.92
N GLY A 139 -7.62 13.74 -21.66
CA GLY A 139 -6.18 13.61 -21.44
C GLY A 139 -5.32 13.81 -22.69
N LYS A 140 -5.85 13.65 -23.91
CA LYS A 140 -5.13 13.82 -25.18
C LYS A 140 -3.77 13.10 -25.22
N GLY A 141 -3.73 11.86 -24.72
CA GLY A 141 -2.49 11.08 -24.60
C GLY A 141 -1.75 11.24 -23.27
N LYS A 142 -2.28 12.03 -22.33
CA LYS A 142 -1.76 12.26 -20.98
C LYS A 142 -2.84 12.08 -19.91
N ALA A 143 -3.64 11.01 -20.00
CA ALA A 143 -4.58 10.65 -18.93
C ALA A 143 -3.89 9.74 -17.90
N LEU A 144 -3.97 10.05 -16.60
CA LEU A 144 -3.36 9.26 -15.54
C LEU A 144 -4.41 8.84 -14.50
N LEU A 145 -4.71 7.54 -14.43
CA LEU A 145 -5.56 6.95 -13.40
C LEU A 145 -4.70 6.38 -12.26
N ILE A 146 -4.82 6.95 -11.06
CA ILE A 146 -4.19 6.45 -9.85
C ILE A 146 -5.23 5.70 -9.04
N VAL A 147 -4.99 4.41 -8.75
CA VAL A 147 -5.85 3.58 -7.90
C VAL A 147 -5.08 3.15 -6.66
N ASP A 148 -5.42 3.77 -5.53
CA ASP A 148 -4.87 3.46 -4.22
C ASP A 148 -5.59 2.27 -3.60
N GLU A 149 -4.81 1.40 -2.95
CA GLU A 149 -5.26 0.17 -2.29
C GLU A 149 -6.01 -0.78 -3.23
N VAL A 150 -5.48 -0.92 -4.45
CA VAL A 150 -6.06 -1.69 -5.55
C VAL A 150 -6.34 -3.15 -5.20
N GLN A 151 -5.58 -3.74 -4.26
CA GLN A 151 -5.77 -5.13 -3.84
C GLN A 151 -7.16 -5.38 -3.25
N HIS A 152 -7.89 -4.34 -2.85
CA HIS A 152 -9.28 -4.44 -2.43
C HIS A 152 -10.17 -5.06 -3.52
N LEU A 153 -9.86 -4.84 -4.80
CA LEU A 153 -10.55 -5.47 -5.93
C LEU A 153 -10.48 -7.00 -5.92
N ALA A 154 -9.46 -7.58 -5.27
CA ALA A 154 -9.29 -9.03 -5.16
C ALA A 154 -9.85 -9.62 -3.86
N THR A 155 -10.50 -8.82 -3.00
CA THR A 155 -10.95 -9.29 -1.67
C THR A 155 -12.28 -10.04 -1.70
N ARG A 156 -13.11 -9.84 -2.73
CA ARG A 156 -14.45 -10.43 -2.83
C ARG A 156 -14.73 -10.88 -4.28
N PRO A 157 -15.33 -12.07 -4.49
CA PRO A 157 -15.75 -12.53 -5.83
C PRO A 157 -16.69 -11.54 -6.54
N ALA A 158 -17.48 -10.80 -5.76
CA ALA A 158 -18.37 -9.74 -6.23
C ALA A 158 -17.69 -8.66 -7.10
N PHE A 159 -16.37 -8.48 -6.95
CA PHE A 159 -15.62 -7.45 -7.68
C PHE A 159 -14.92 -7.98 -8.94
N GLU A 160 -14.99 -9.29 -9.23
CA GLU A 160 -14.26 -9.92 -10.34
C GLU A 160 -14.66 -9.33 -11.70
N ASN A 161 -15.97 -9.19 -11.96
CA ASN A 161 -16.48 -8.60 -13.22
C ASN A 161 -15.99 -7.16 -13.41
N PHE A 162 -16.06 -6.35 -12.36
CA PHE A 162 -15.59 -4.98 -12.40
C PHE A 162 -14.06 -4.91 -12.63
N THR A 163 -13.30 -5.78 -11.95
CA THR A 163 -11.84 -5.87 -12.09
C THR A 163 -11.45 -6.23 -13.52
N ALA A 164 -12.14 -7.19 -14.15
CA ALA A 164 -11.94 -7.57 -15.54
C ALA A 164 -12.28 -6.40 -16.49
N THR A 165 -13.36 -5.68 -16.22
CA THR A 165 -13.78 -4.50 -16.99
C THR A 165 -12.72 -3.40 -16.93
N LEU A 166 -12.22 -3.07 -15.73
CA LEU A 166 -11.16 -2.08 -15.54
C LEU A 166 -9.87 -2.47 -16.26
N ARG A 167 -9.47 -3.75 -16.18
CA ARG A 167 -8.31 -4.28 -16.92
C ARG A 167 -8.50 -4.10 -18.44
N SER A 168 -9.69 -4.42 -18.95
CA SER A 168 -10.02 -4.28 -20.37
C SER A 168 -9.93 -2.83 -20.84
N LEU A 169 -10.59 -1.91 -20.12
CA LEU A 169 -10.57 -0.47 -20.40
C LEU A 169 -9.16 0.11 -20.45
N LEU A 170 -8.32 -0.26 -19.49
CA LEU A 170 -6.91 0.15 -19.51
C LEU A 170 -6.19 -0.47 -20.71
N THR A 171 -6.36 -1.77 -20.98
CA THR A 171 -5.70 -2.42 -22.13
C THR A 171 -6.07 -1.77 -23.47
N THR A 172 -7.34 -1.43 -23.68
CA THR A 172 -7.81 -0.82 -24.94
C THR A 172 -7.37 0.62 -25.13
N SER A 173 -6.95 1.30 -24.06
CA SER A 173 -6.50 2.70 -24.07
C SER A 173 -4.97 2.84 -24.00
N GLN A 174 -4.23 1.77 -24.31
CA GLN A 174 -2.77 1.78 -24.32
C GLN A 174 -2.19 2.90 -25.19
N GLY A 175 -1.21 3.61 -24.64
CA GLY A 175 -0.60 4.79 -25.27
C GLY A 175 -1.35 6.10 -25.04
N SER A 176 -2.50 6.07 -24.34
CA SER A 176 -3.31 7.27 -24.08
C SER A 176 -3.75 7.43 -22.61
N VAL A 177 -4.06 6.32 -21.94
CA VAL A 177 -4.33 6.27 -20.50
C VAL A 177 -3.27 5.44 -19.79
N PHE A 178 -2.64 6.06 -18.80
CA PHE A 178 -1.65 5.46 -17.92
C PHE A 178 -2.26 5.16 -16.56
N ALA A 179 -1.72 4.17 -15.85
CA ALA A 179 -2.18 3.82 -14.52
C ALA A 179 -1.07 3.73 -13.47
N VAL A 180 -1.37 4.17 -12.25
CA VAL A 180 -0.53 3.88 -11.08
C VAL A 180 -1.35 3.15 -10.05
N PHE A 181 -0.87 1.99 -9.64
CA PHE A 181 -1.51 1.13 -8.66
C PHE A 181 -0.70 1.11 -7.38
N THR A 182 -1.35 1.23 -6.23
CA THR A 182 -0.68 1.09 -4.94
C THR A 182 -1.45 0.13 -4.04
N GLY A 183 -0.75 -0.44 -3.06
CA GLY A 183 -1.36 -1.32 -2.08
C GLY A 183 -0.50 -1.49 -0.84
N SER A 184 -1.16 -1.76 0.29
CA SER A 184 -0.51 -1.94 1.57
C SER A 184 -0.28 -3.40 1.97
N SER A 185 -0.99 -4.36 1.36
CA SER A 185 -0.73 -5.79 1.55
C SER A 185 0.15 -6.33 0.43
N GLN A 186 1.29 -6.89 0.80
CA GLN A 186 2.19 -7.57 -0.13
C GLN A 186 1.54 -8.84 -0.68
N ASP A 187 0.78 -9.58 0.16
CA ASP A 187 0.02 -10.75 -0.29
C ASP A 187 -1.06 -10.35 -1.30
N GLY A 188 -1.84 -9.32 -0.99
CA GLY A 188 -2.90 -8.81 -1.86
C GLY A 188 -2.38 -8.35 -3.21
N LEU A 189 -1.32 -7.54 -3.25
CA LEU A 189 -0.71 -7.12 -4.52
C LEU A 189 -0.10 -8.30 -5.29
N THR A 190 0.51 -9.26 -4.61
CA THR A 190 1.02 -10.50 -5.23
C THR A 190 -0.12 -11.29 -5.88
N ASN A 191 -1.25 -11.42 -5.19
CA ASN A 191 -2.46 -12.08 -5.70
C ASN A 191 -3.07 -11.36 -6.90
N MET A 192 -2.88 -10.04 -7.00
CA MET A 192 -3.47 -9.22 -8.05
C MET A 192 -2.58 -9.04 -9.29
N PHE A 193 -1.24 -9.07 -9.15
CA PHE A 193 -0.30 -8.78 -10.24
C PHE A 193 0.72 -9.88 -10.56
N ARG A 194 1.07 -10.77 -9.62
CA ARG A 194 2.19 -11.71 -9.79
C ARG A 194 1.78 -13.15 -10.08
N ARG A 195 0.58 -13.58 -9.67
CA ARG A 195 0.12 -14.95 -9.94
C ARG A 195 -0.38 -15.10 -11.37
N SER A 196 -0.15 -16.25 -12.00
CA SER A 196 -0.55 -16.49 -13.41
C SER A 196 -2.04 -16.32 -13.68
N LYS A 197 -2.90 -16.53 -12.68
CA LYS A 197 -4.36 -16.32 -12.74
C LYS A 197 -4.80 -14.94 -12.24
N ALA A 198 -3.86 -14.04 -11.97
CA ALA A 198 -4.18 -12.77 -11.35
C ALA A 198 -4.89 -11.82 -12.35
N PRO A 199 -5.88 -11.03 -11.88
CA PRO A 199 -6.63 -10.12 -12.75
C PRO A 199 -5.77 -9.07 -13.46
N PHE A 200 -4.62 -8.70 -12.91
CA PHE A 200 -3.65 -7.79 -13.52
C PHE A 200 -2.29 -8.47 -13.71
N TYR A 201 -2.27 -9.78 -13.97
CA TYR A 201 -1.02 -10.51 -14.23
C TYR A 201 -0.21 -9.84 -15.35
N GLN A 202 1.05 -9.52 -15.04
CA GLN A 202 2.01 -8.83 -15.93
C GLN A 202 1.51 -7.49 -16.48
N PHE A 203 0.57 -6.83 -15.78
CA PHE A 203 0.08 -5.53 -16.19
C PHE A 203 0.99 -4.40 -15.67
N GLY A 204 1.79 -3.84 -16.57
CA GLY A 204 2.71 -2.74 -16.27
C GLY A 204 3.98 -3.15 -15.53
N SER A 205 4.78 -2.15 -15.15
CA SER A 205 6.01 -2.33 -14.40
C SER A 205 5.73 -2.47 -12.90
N GLN A 206 6.61 -3.20 -12.21
CA GLN A 206 6.58 -3.29 -10.76
C GLN A 206 7.72 -2.46 -10.20
N LEU A 207 7.38 -1.52 -9.34
CA LEU A 207 8.34 -0.67 -8.66
C LEU A 207 8.29 -0.99 -7.16
N ASN A 208 9.39 -1.45 -6.61
CA ASN A 208 9.54 -1.49 -5.16
C ASN A 208 9.66 -0.05 -4.67
N PHE A 209 8.75 0.37 -3.81
CA PHE A 209 8.73 1.72 -3.29
C PHE A 209 9.96 1.93 -2.40
N PRO A 210 10.89 2.82 -2.80
CA PRO A 210 12.20 2.88 -2.16
C PRO A 210 12.08 3.39 -0.72
N ASP A 211 12.97 2.89 0.12
CA ASP A 211 13.16 3.43 1.45
C ASP A 211 13.76 4.84 1.38
N LEU A 212 13.37 5.69 2.31
CA LEU A 212 14.05 6.97 2.50
C LEU A 212 15.39 6.68 3.17
N GLY A 213 16.49 7.08 2.56
CA GLY A 213 17.83 6.86 3.07
C GLY A 213 18.28 7.91 4.08
N ARG A 214 19.59 8.11 4.16
CA ARG A 214 20.23 9.07 5.08
C ARG A 214 19.75 10.50 4.83
N GLU A 215 19.42 10.84 3.59
CA GLU A 215 18.92 12.15 3.17
C GLU A 215 17.66 12.59 3.94
N PHE A 216 16.87 11.64 4.43
CA PHE A 216 15.69 11.92 5.23
C PHE A 216 16.04 12.27 6.69
N SER A 217 17.07 11.66 7.25
CA SER A 217 17.62 12.07 8.56
C SER A 217 18.31 13.43 8.47
N GLU A 218 19.01 13.70 7.37
CA GLU A 218 19.63 15.01 7.11
C GLU A 218 18.60 16.12 6.94
N HIS A 219 17.44 15.83 6.35
CA HIS A 219 16.32 16.77 6.28
C HIS A 219 15.88 17.25 7.66
N PHE A 220 15.68 16.32 8.58
CA PHE A 220 15.37 16.66 9.97
C PHE A 220 16.53 17.36 10.68
N GLY A 221 17.79 17.00 10.37
CA GLY A 221 18.95 17.72 10.89
C GLY A 221 18.99 19.19 10.49
N ARG A 222 18.65 19.51 9.23
CA ARG A 222 18.51 20.89 8.76
C ARG A 222 17.39 21.61 9.50
N LEU A 223 16.22 20.99 9.59
CA LEU A 223 15.07 21.58 10.28
C LEU A 223 15.33 21.80 11.79
N TYR A 224 16.04 20.89 12.44
CA TYR A 224 16.45 21.05 13.84
C TYR A 224 17.33 22.29 14.03
N ARG A 225 18.34 22.46 13.15
CA ARG A 225 19.24 23.61 13.17
C ARG A 225 18.51 24.92 12.89
N GLU A 226 17.62 24.94 11.91
CA GLU A 226 16.76 26.10 11.62
C GLU A 226 15.89 26.49 12.82
N THR A 227 15.41 25.50 13.58
CA THR A 227 14.46 25.72 14.68
C THR A 227 15.16 26.08 15.99
N THR A 228 16.32 25.49 16.29
CA THR A 228 16.97 25.58 17.61
C THR A 228 18.32 26.30 17.59
N GLY A 229 18.92 26.48 16.40
CA GLY A 229 20.31 26.90 16.25
C GLY A 229 21.35 25.78 16.49
N ASN A 230 20.96 24.63 17.02
CA ASN A 230 21.86 23.53 17.38
C ASN A 230 21.93 22.43 16.31
N ALA A 231 22.96 21.58 16.39
CA ALA A 231 23.07 20.41 15.51
C ALA A 231 22.27 19.22 16.08
N TRP A 232 21.57 18.50 15.21
CA TRP A 232 20.92 17.23 15.56
C TRP A 232 21.83 16.04 15.30
N GLU A 233 21.67 14.96 16.05
CA GLU A 233 22.48 13.73 15.95
C GLU A 233 22.08 12.86 14.73
N VAL A 234 22.18 13.43 13.52
CA VAL A 234 21.71 12.82 12.25
C VAL A 234 22.19 11.39 12.07
N GLU A 235 23.47 11.12 12.35
CA GLU A 235 24.05 9.79 12.16
C GLU A 235 23.50 8.77 13.17
N GLN A 236 23.22 9.19 14.40
CA GLN A 236 22.58 8.32 15.39
C GLN A 236 21.11 8.07 15.02
N ALA A 237 20.40 9.12 14.59
CA ALA A 237 19.01 9.02 14.15
C ALA A 237 18.86 8.07 12.95
N TYR A 238 19.76 8.17 11.96
CA TYR A 238 19.75 7.29 10.79
C TYR A 238 19.99 5.82 11.17
N ARG A 239 21.00 5.55 12.01
CA ARG A 239 21.28 4.17 12.47
C ARG A 239 20.09 3.55 13.21
N LEU A 240 19.43 4.32 14.07
CA LEU A 240 18.24 3.85 14.78
C LEU A 240 17.06 3.66 13.82
N TYR A 241 16.85 4.58 12.88
CA TYR A 241 15.83 4.43 11.84
C TYR A 241 16.03 3.16 10.99
N VAL A 242 17.26 2.82 10.63
CA VAL A 242 17.57 1.53 9.98
C VAL A 242 17.24 0.36 10.90
N ALA A 243 17.66 0.41 12.17
CA ALA A 243 17.41 -0.64 13.14
C ALA A 243 15.92 -0.84 13.49
N ARG A 244 15.07 0.18 13.34
CA ARG A 244 13.62 0.13 13.56
C ARG A 244 12.81 -0.13 12.28
N GLY A 245 13.45 -0.59 11.20
CA GLY A 245 12.76 -1.01 9.98
C GLY A 245 12.40 0.14 9.05
N MET A 246 13.15 1.23 9.05
CA MET A 246 13.07 2.32 8.08
C MET A 246 11.65 2.85 7.82
N THR A 247 10.83 2.98 8.86
CA THR A 247 9.46 3.52 8.75
C THR A 247 9.49 5.05 8.86
N PRO A 248 9.02 5.80 7.84
CA PRO A 248 9.07 7.27 7.89
C PRO A 248 8.35 7.88 9.10
N HIS A 249 7.30 7.20 9.58
CA HIS A 249 6.60 7.58 10.80
C HIS A 249 7.52 7.55 12.02
N TYR A 250 8.34 6.51 12.20
CA TYR A 250 9.28 6.40 13.33
C TYR A 250 10.25 7.58 13.36
N LEU A 251 10.94 7.87 12.24
CA LEU A 251 11.93 8.93 12.23
C LEU A 251 11.32 10.32 12.42
N ARG A 252 10.11 10.55 11.87
CA ARG A 252 9.35 11.77 12.10
C ARG A 252 9.03 11.92 13.59
N THR A 253 8.52 10.88 14.24
CA THR A 253 8.18 10.89 15.66
C THR A 253 9.45 11.07 16.52
N LEU A 254 10.54 10.39 16.19
CA LEU A 254 11.86 10.54 16.84
C LEU A 254 12.34 11.99 16.80
N PHE A 255 12.31 12.60 15.61
CA PHE A 255 12.65 14.01 15.44
C PHE A 255 11.75 14.91 16.28
N THR A 256 10.43 14.74 16.21
CA THR A 256 9.50 15.60 16.95
C THR A 256 9.66 15.46 18.45
N THR A 257 9.89 14.24 18.96
CA THR A 257 10.11 13.98 20.39
C THR A 257 11.42 14.62 20.85
N SER A 258 12.51 14.42 20.11
CA SER A 258 13.82 15.04 20.41
C SER A 258 13.74 16.58 20.39
N LEU A 259 13.04 17.16 19.41
CA LEU A 259 12.86 18.60 19.30
C LEU A 259 12.00 19.19 20.42
N THR A 260 10.82 18.61 20.67
CA THR A 260 9.84 19.18 21.61
C THR A 260 10.23 19.00 23.07
N GLN A 261 10.91 17.90 23.39
CA GLN A 261 11.37 17.61 24.76
C GLN A 261 12.80 18.08 25.02
N GLY A 262 13.54 18.49 23.99
CA GLY A 262 14.93 18.94 24.12
C GLY A 262 15.88 17.81 24.56
N ILE A 263 15.59 16.56 24.20
CA ILE A 263 16.35 15.38 24.62
C ILE A 263 17.21 14.80 23.48
N PRO A 264 18.33 14.11 23.81
CA PRO A 264 19.15 13.41 22.83
C PRO A 264 18.37 12.34 22.07
N VAL A 265 18.82 12.04 20.85
CA VAL A 265 18.16 11.09 19.94
C VAL A 265 18.02 9.71 20.57
N LYS A 266 19.04 9.24 21.30
CA LYS A 266 19.01 7.95 21.99
C LYS A 266 17.91 7.85 23.05
N GLU A 267 17.63 8.92 23.79
CA GLU A 267 16.57 8.92 24.80
C GLU A 267 15.19 9.04 24.15
N ALA A 268 15.08 9.84 23.08
CA ALA A 268 13.86 9.90 22.27
C ALA A 268 13.50 8.54 21.64
N ASP A 269 14.49 7.75 21.18
CA ASP A 269 14.25 6.40 20.63
C ASP A 269 13.59 5.47 21.65
N LYS A 270 14.03 5.48 22.91
CA LYS A 270 13.42 4.62 23.93
C LYS A 270 11.93 4.90 24.08
N ILE A 271 11.55 6.17 24.13
CA ILE A 271 10.16 6.61 24.27
C ILE A 271 9.36 6.23 23.02
N VAL A 272 9.86 6.60 21.84
CA VAL A 272 9.14 6.40 20.57
C VAL A 272 9.00 4.92 20.26
N TRP A 273 10.06 4.13 20.46
CA TRP A 273 10.02 2.70 20.20
C TRP A 273 9.09 1.97 21.17
N ALA A 274 9.13 2.29 22.47
CA ALA A 274 8.20 1.71 23.44
C ALA A 274 6.74 2.03 23.07
N GLY A 275 6.46 3.28 22.69
CA GLY A 275 5.13 3.68 22.21
C GLY A 275 4.70 2.90 20.96
N MET A 276 5.58 2.72 19.98
CA MET A 276 5.26 1.94 18.78
C MET A 276 4.99 0.46 19.05
N VAL A 277 5.76 -0.16 19.96
CA VAL A 277 5.56 -1.56 20.38
C VAL A 277 4.21 -1.72 21.07
N ASP A 278 3.83 -0.76 21.91
CA ASP A 278 2.55 -0.75 22.63
C ASP A 278 1.36 -0.49 21.69
N GLU A 279 1.43 0.55 20.85
CA GLU A 279 0.41 0.87 19.84
C GLU A 279 0.20 -0.27 18.84
N GLY A 280 1.29 -0.95 18.47
CA GLY A 280 1.26 -2.12 17.60
C GLY A 280 0.84 -3.41 18.29
N GLN A 281 0.72 -3.41 19.63
CA GLN A 281 0.44 -4.57 20.46
C GLN A 281 1.35 -5.78 20.14
N PHE A 282 2.62 -5.53 19.80
CA PHE A 282 3.49 -6.57 19.23
C PHE A 282 3.71 -7.74 20.20
N THR A 283 3.84 -7.45 21.50
CA THR A 283 4.01 -8.48 22.53
C THR A 283 2.74 -9.33 22.67
N THR A 284 1.57 -8.70 22.76
CA THR A 284 0.28 -9.41 22.84
C THR A 284 0.03 -10.28 21.61
N LEU A 285 0.29 -9.71 20.43
CA LEU A 285 0.16 -10.40 19.16
C LEU A 285 1.01 -11.67 19.10
N LEU A 286 2.24 -11.64 19.62
CA LEU A 286 3.11 -12.80 19.70
C LEU A 286 2.60 -13.84 20.72
N GLN A 287 2.14 -13.39 21.89
CA GLN A 287 1.59 -14.26 22.94
C GLN A 287 0.31 -14.98 22.51
N ASP A 288 -0.52 -14.33 21.67
CA ASP A 288 -1.77 -14.87 21.14
C ASP A 288 -1.57 -15.89 20.00
N LEU A 289 -0.32 -16.11 19.56
CA LEU A 289 0.00 -17.12 18.56
C LEU A 289 0.22 -18.49 19.22
N PRO A 290 -0.31 -19.58 18.63
CA PRO A 290 0.06 -20.93 19.03
C PRO A 290 1.58 -21.15 19.00
N PRO A 291 2.14 -22.06 19.83
CA PRO A 291 3.58 -22.29 19.89
C PRO A 291 4.24 -22.56 18.53
N LEU A 292 3.60 -23.38 17.70
CA LEU A 292 4.08 -23.64 16.34
C LEU A 292 4.12 -22.36 15.48
N ASP A 293 3.12 -21.50 15.60
CA ASP A 293 3.02 -20.27 14.80
C ASP A 293 4.11 -19.28 15.20
N GLN A 294 4.42 -19.17 16.51
CA GLN A 294 5.53 -18.37 17.02
C GLN A 294 6.89 -18.86 16.46
N LEU A 295 7.11 -20.18 16.47
CA LEU A 295 8.34 -20.77 15.92
C LEU A 295 8.44 -20.58 14.41
N LEU A 296 7.34 -20.73 13.68
CA LEU A 296 7.30 -20.45 12.23
C LEU A 296 7.58 -18.97 11.94
N LEU A 297 7.04 -18.05 12.75
CA LEU A 297 7.30 -16.62 12.62
C LEU A 297 8.79 -16.30 12.86
N ARG A 298 9.42 -16.93 13.86
CA ARG A 298 10.87 -16.87 14.06
C ARG A 298 11.62 -17.34 12.81
N GLY A 299 11.24 -18.48 12.25
CA GLY A 299 11.82 -19.02 11.03
C GLY A 299 11.73 -18.06 9.83
N ILE A 300 10.60 -17.37 9.67
CA ILE A 300 10.42 -16.35 8.62
C ILE A 300 11.44 -15.22 8.80
N VAL A 301 11.59 -14.73 10.03
CA VAL A 301 12.50 -13.62 10.34
C VAL A 301 13.97 -14.03 10.19
N THR A 302 14.33 -15.25 10.56
CA THR A 302 15.70 -15.77 10.44
C THR A 302 16.05 -16.30 9.04
N GLY A 303 15.06 -16.41 8.14
CA GLY A 303 15.26 -16.89 6.76
C GLY A 303 15.36 -18.41 6.65
N ALA A 304 14.77 -19.15 7.58
CA ALA A 304 14.78 -20.61 7.59
C ALA A 304 13.91 -21.21 6.47
N SER A 305 14.33 -22.38 5.97
CA SER A 305 13.54 -23.18 5.03
C SER A 305 12.41 -23.90 5.74
N LEU A 306 11.26 -23.23 5.90
CA LEU A 306 10.15 -23.65 6.78
C LEU A 306 9.60 -25.06 6.53
N TYR A 307 9.70 -25.56 5.30
CA TYR A 307 9.20 -26.89 4.91
C TYR A 307 10.28 -27.98 4.94
N ALA A 308 11.55 -27.63 5.10
CA ALA A 308 12.64 -28.58 5.12
C ALA A 308 12.55 -29.50 6.35
N ASP A 309 12.87 -30.78 6.16
CA ASP A 309 12.81 -31.79 7.22
C ASP A 309 13.69 -31.44 8.41
N GLU A 310 14.88 -30.88 8.15
CA GLU A 310 15.82 -30.43 9.17
C GLU A 310 15.20 -29.34 10.05
N TYR A 311 14.64 -28.29 9.44
CA TYR A 311 13.97 -27.22 10.18
C TYR A 311 12.79 -27.77 10.98
N ARG A 312 11.91 -28.59 10.38
CA ARG A 312 10.76 -29.16 11.10
C ARG A 312 11.18 -30.03 12.28
N ARG A 313 12.28 -30.79 12.17
CA ARG A 313 12.81 -31.56 13.29
C ARG A 313 13.31 -30.67 14.42
N SER A 314 13.99 -29.57 14.11
CA SER A 314 14.44 -28.61 15.13
C SER A 314 13.28 -28.00 15.93
N LEU A 315 12.09 -27.90 15.34
CA LEU A 315 10.91 -27.39 16.04
C LEU A 315 10.38 -28.35 17.12
N ALA A 316 10.64 -29.66 17.01
CA ALA A 316 10.10 -30.64 17.95
C ALA A 316 10.62 -30.41 19.38
N ASP A 317 11.86 -29.97 19.52
CA ASP A 317 12.52 -29.75 20.82
C ASP A 317 11.91 -28.57 21.60
N GLU A 318 11.32 -27.60 20.90
CA GLU A 318 10.72 -26.40 21.49
C GLU A 318 9.18 -26.49 21.58
N LEU A 319 8.57 -27.46 20.91
CA LEU A 319 7.13 -27.64 20.95
C LEU A 319 6.70 -28.41 22.21
N PRO A 320 5.61 -27.99 22.89
CA PRO A 320 5.09 -28.72 24.05
C PRO A 320 4.73 -30.19 23.78
N SER A 321 4.45 -30.54 22.52
CA SER A 321 4.15 -31.92 22.12
C SER A 321 5.39 -32.81 21.98
N GLY A 322 6.59 -32.24 21.82
CA GLY A 322 7.81 -33.00 21.46
C GLY A 322 7.76 -33.66 20.09
N LEU A 323 6.74 -33.38 19.27
CA LEU A 323 6.51 -34.04 17.98
C LEU A 323 6.89 -33.13 16.82
N VAL A 324 7.53 -33.73 15.81
CA VAL A 324 7.86 -33.05 14.56
C VAL A 324 6.57 -32.62 13.85
N PRO A 325 6.36 -31.32 13.59
CA PRO A 325 5.17 -30.85 12.89
C PRO A 325 5.17 -31.34 11.44
N THR A 326 4.00 -31.76 10.97
CA THR A 326 3.79 -32.16 9.57
C THR A 326 3.77 -30.93 8.66
N THR A 327 4.04 -31.13 7.36
CA THR A 327 3.92 -30.08 6.34
C THR A 327 2.53 -29.43 6.33
N GLN A 328 1.48 -30.21 6.61
CA GLN A 328 0.11 -29.69 6.71
C GLN A 328 -0.08 -28.77 7.93
N GLN A 329 0.51 -29.11 9.08
CA GLN A 329 0.48 -28.26 10.27
C GLN A 329 1.26 -26.97 10.06
N VAL A 330 2.43 -27.05 9.41
CA VAL A 330 3.22 -25.87 9.01
C VAL A 330 2.39 -24.96 8.10
N GLN A 331 1.78 -25.52 7.04
CA GLN A 331 0.93 -24.76 6.15
C GLN A 331 -0.26 -24.13 6.88
N ALA A 332 -0.92 -24.86 7.78
CA ALA A 332 -2.04 -24.35 8.55
C ALA A 332 -1.64 -23.18 9.45
N GLY A 333 -0.46 -23.22 10.08
CA GLY A 333 0.08 -22.10 10.86
C GLY A 333 0.36 -20.86 10.03
N LEU A 334 1.02 -21.04 8.88
CA LEU A 334 1.29 -19.94 7.95
C LEU A 334 -0.01 -19.32 7.42
N GLU A 335 -1.00 -20.13 7.07
CA GLU A 335 -2.30 -19.65 6.61
C GLU A 335 -3.08 -18.92 7.72
N ARG A 336 -2.97 -19.34 8.99
CA ARG A 336 -3.55 -18.59 10.13
C ARG A 336 -2.91 -17.22 10.28
N MET A 337 -1.58 -17.15 10.25
CA MET A 337 -0.85 -15.88 10.36
C MET A 337 -1.12 -14.96 9.16
N ARG A 338 -1.20 -15.51 7.95
CA ARG A 338 -1.58 -14.75 6.74
C ARG A 338 -2.99 -14.16 6.86
N LYS A 339 -3.97 -14.94 7.34
CA LYS A 339 -5.35 -14.46 7.56
C LYS A 339 -5.47 -13.36 8.62
N ARG A 340 -4.47 -13.23 9.50
CA ARG A 340 -4.36 -12.16 10.49
C ARG A 340 -3.53 -10.95 9.99
N ASP A 341 -3.21 -10.89 8.69
CA ASP A 341 -2.35 -9.87 8.07
C ASP A 341 -0.94 -9.76 8.70
N LEU A 342 -0.44 -10.82 9.35
CA LEU A 342 0.89 -10.80 9.99
C LEU A 342 2.01 -11.05 8.98
N ILE A 343 1.75 -11.96 8.03
CA ILE A 343 2.71 -12.40 7.04
C ILE A 343 2.09 -12.41 5.64
N ALA A 344 2.92 -12.26 4.62
CA ALA A 344 2.55 -12.35 3.21
C ALA A 344 3.22 -13.53 2.54
N ASN A 345 2.53 -14.13 1.55
CA ASN A 345 3.12 -15.13 0.67
C ASN A 345 3.58 -14.45 -0.63
N LEU A 346 4.89 -14.39 -0.84
CA LEU A 346 5.48 -13.77 -2.03
C LEU A 346 5.48 -14.71 -3.26
N GLY A 347 5.02 -15.94 -3.09
CA GLY A 347 5.07 -17.01 -4.09
C GLY A 347 6.14 -18.05 -3.76
N HIS A 348 6.02 -19.24 -4.36
CA HIS A 348 7.01 -20.33 -4.26
C HIS A 348 7.39 -20.74 -2.81
N GLY A 349 6.50 -20.55 -1.85
CA GLY A 349 6.75 -20.88 -0.44
C GLY A 349 7.60 -19.85 0.30
N GLN A 350 7.85 -18.67 -0.28
CA GLN A 350 8.51 -17.55 0.39
C GLN A 350 7.49 -16.74 1.19
N TRP A 351 7.82 -16.52 2.45
CA TRP A 351 6.98 -15.79 3.40
C TRP A 351 7.76 -14.61 3.97
N THR A 352 7.07 -13.51 4.23
CA THR A 352 7.64 -12.31 4.85
C THR A 352 6.68 -11.71 5.86
N VAL A 353 7.18 -10.90 6.79
CA VAL A 353 6.33 -10.13 7.72
C VAL A 353 5.77 -8.92 6.97
N GLU A 354 4.46 -8.65 7.09
CA GLU A 354 3.81 -7.55 6.38
C GLU A 354 4.24 -6.16 6.91
N GLU A 355 4.50 -6.06 8.22
CA GLU A 355 4.93 -4.83 8.89
C GLU A 355 6.41 -4.88 9.31
N GLN A 356 7.21 -3.94 8.80
CA GLN A 356 8.65 -3.89 9.08
C GLN A 356 9.00 -3.50 10.51
N ALA A 357 8.16 -2.72 11.19
CA ALA A 357 8.34 -2.41 12.61
C ALA A 357 8.20 -3.69 13.46
N LEU A 358 7.18 -4.51 13.16
CA LEU A 358 7.01 -5.83 13.77
C LEU A 358 8.20 -6.74 13.44
N GLU A 359 8.65 -6.79 12.18
CA GLU A 359 9.82 -7.58 11.81
C GLU A 359 11.07 -7.16 12.60
N SER A 360 11.30 -5.86 12.75
CA SER A 360 12.44 -5.32 13.52
C SER A 360 12.34 -5.64 15.01
N PHE A 361 11.12 -5.55 15.57
CA PHE A 361 10.83 -6.01 16.92
C PHE A 361 11.16 -7.48 17.11
N LEU A 362 10.68 -8.35 16.21
CA LEU A 362 10.92 -9.80 16.24
C LEU A 362 12.41 -10.13 16.11
N ARG A 363 13.15 -9.43 15.23
CA ARG A 363 14.61 -9.59 15.11
C ARG A 363 15.33 -9.27 16.42
N GLY A 364 14.92 -8.21 17.11
CA GLY A 364 15.46 -7.85 18.41
C GLY A 364 15.08 -8.88 19.50
N PHE A 365 13.81 -9.29 19.51
CA PHE A 365 13.28 -10.26 20.46
C PHE A 365 13.99 -11.61 20.38
N TYR A 366 14.19 -12.14 19.18
CA TYR A 366 14.84 -13.45 18.99
C TYR A 366 16.37 -13.40 19.15
N ARG A 367 17.04 -12.30 18.81
CA ARG A 367 18.48 -12.15 19.07
C ARG A 367 18.79 -12.00 20.55
N GLY A 368 17.95 -11.29 21.30
CA GLY A 368 18.12 -11.10 22.74
C GLY A 368 17.87 -12.36 23.57
N GLY A 369 17.27 -13.41 23.00
CA GLY A 369 17.07 -14.71 23.64
C GLY A 369 18.18 -15.73 23.36
N GLU A 370 19.17 -15.41 22.52
CA GLU A 370 20.33 -16.28 22.24
C GLU A 370 21.58 -15.86 23.05
N GLU A 371 21.50 -14.81 23.89
CA GLU A 371 22.56 -14.33 24.78
C GLU A 371 22.29 -14.58 26.29
N GLU A 372 21.27 -15.37 26.63
CA GLU A 372 21.09 -15.99 27.96
C GLU A 372 21.27 -17.51 27.87
#